data_AF-A0A1Q5GR28-F1
#
_entry.id   AF-A0A1Q5GR28-F1
#
_cell.length_a   1.000
_cell.length_b   1.000
_cell.length_c   1.000
_cell.angle_alpha   90.00
_cell.angle_beta   90.00
_cell.angle_gamma   90.00
#
_symmetry.space_group_name_H-M   'P 1'
#
loop_
_entity.id
_entity.type
_entity.pdbx_description
1 polymer ?
#
loop_
_entity_poly.entity_id
_entity_poly.type
_entity_poly.pdbx_seq_one_letter_code
_entity_poly.pdbx_strand_id
1 'polypeptide(L)'
;MEVIEQETLAMCEGCGEPLPPPKPGRGRPREFHSGKCRMRAHRRKHQPGPDALRAEALAILADLRLPALGDELDQLDAETLSEVVRQAQAARAALARLAELVPVTSVPPSWPSWSHPPPSTSP
;
A
#
# COMPACT_ATOMS: atom_id res chain seq x y z
N MET A 1 34.47 40.47 20.38
CA MET A 1 33.27 39.64 20.55
C MET A 1 32.74 39.41 19.15
N GLU A 2 33.27 38.38 18.48
CA GLU A 2 32.91 38.09 17.08
C GLU A 2 31.53 37.43 17.08
N VAL A 3 30.55 38.12 16.49
CA VAL A 3 29.21 37.58 16.29
C VAL A 3 29.31 36.63 15.11
N ILE A 4 29.37 35.32 15.39
CA ILE A 4 29.25 34.30 14.36
C ILE A 4 27.79 34.37 13.88
N GLU A 5 27.54 35.09 12.78
CA GLU A 5 26.27 35.00 12.05
C GLU A 5 26.10 33.54 11.61
N GLN A 6 25.34 32.76 12.37
CA GLN A 6 24.83 31.50 11.90
C GLN A 6 23.82 31.81 10.80
N GLU A 7 24.29 31.81 9.54
CA GLU A 7 23.39 31.76 8.38
C GLU A 7 22.51 30.51 8.54
N THR A 8 21.26 30.70 8.96
CA THR A 8 20.27 29.63 9.00
C THR A 8 20.00 29.22 7.55
N LEU A 9 20.67 28.18 7.09
CA LEU A 9 20.42 27.59 5.78
C LEU A 9 18.96 27.13 5.73
N ALA A 10 18.16 27.75 4.86
CA ALA A 10 16.79 27.31 4.62
C ALA A 10 16.81 25.85 4.14
N MET A 11 15.91 25.01 4.66
CA MET A 11 15.83 23.60 4.27
C MET A 11 14.82 23.41 3.14
N CYS A 12 15.10 22.50 2.22
CA CYS A 12 14.18 22.15 1.15
C CYS A 12 12.99 21.36 1.71
N GLU A 13 11.77 21.84 1.49
CA GLU A 13 10.55 21.16 1.93
C GLU A 13 10.33 19.78 1.26
N GLY A 14 11.02 19.51 0.14
CA GLY A 14 10.90 18.25 -0.60
C GLY A 14 11.79 17.13 -0.09
N CYS A 15 13.07 17.41 0.16
CA CYS A 15 14.06 16.39 0.56
C CYS A 15 14.66 16.61 1.95
N GLY A 16 14.47 17.77 2.58
CA GLY A 16 15.04 18.10 3.89
C GLY A 16 16.50 18.55 3.85
N GLU A 17 17.15 18.61 2.68
CA GLU A 17 18.54 19.07 2.56
C GLU A 17 18.63 20.61 2.51
N PRO A 18 19.76 21.20 2.93
CA PRO A 18 19.98 22.64 2.87
C PRO A 18 19.82 23.18 1.44
N LEU A 19 19.10 24.30 1.31
CA LEU A 19 18.97 25.03 0.06
C LEU A 19 20.25 25.83 -0.20
N PRO A 20 20.59 26.03 -1.49
CA PRO A 20 21.69 26.93 -1.83
C PRO A 20 21.41 28.33 -1.29
N PRO A 21 22.46 29.08 -0.90
CA PRO A 21 22.30 30.41 -0.33
C PRO A 21 21.50 31.30 -1.29
N PRO A 22 20.64 32.18 -0.75
CA PRO A 22 19.84 33.09 -1.57
C PRO A 22 20.79 33.95 -2.42
N LYS A 23 20.55 34.00 -3.73
CA LYS A 23 21.32 34.89 -4.60
C LYS A 23 21.02 36.35 -4.19
N PRO A 24 22.03 37.21 -4.03
CA PRO A 24 21.80 38.62 -3.73
C PRO A 24 21.09 39.28 -4.90
N GLY A 25 19.81 39.60 -4.75
CA GLY A 25 18.96 40.20 -5.79
C GLY A 25 17.48 39.87 -5.59
N ARG A 26 16.59 40.77 -6.03
CA ARG A 26 15.14 40.66 -5.86
C ARG A 26 14.62 39.29 -6.31
N GLY A 27 14.05 38.54 -5.37
CA GLY A 27 13.39 37.26 -5.61
C GLY A 27 12.84 36.70 -4.31
N ARG A 28 11.76 35.92 -4.41
CA ARG A 28 11.23 35.17 -3.26
C ARG A 28 12.26 34.10 -2.85
N PRO A 29 12.44 33.85 -1.53
CA PRO A 29 13.27 32.74 -1.07
C PRO A 29 12.86 31.43 -1.76
N ARG A 30 13.84 30.60 -2.11
CA ARG A 30 13.57 29.25 -2.64
C ARG A 30 13.02 28.38 -1.51
N GLU A 31 12.03 27.55 -1.82
CA GLU A 31 11.47 26.52 -0.91
C GLU A 31 11.90 25.10 -1.31
N PHE A 32 12.35 24.93 -2.56
CA PHE A 32 12.70 23.63 -3.15
C PHE A 32 13.97 23.75 -4.00
N HIS A 33 14.82 22.71 -4.04
CA HIS A 33 15.97 22.66 -4.95
C HIS A 33 15.55 22.66 -6.42
N SER A 34 14.43 21.99 -6.73
CA SER A 34 13.97 21.77 -8.10
C SER A 34 12.47 21.41 -8.15
N GLY A 35 11.92 21.36 -9.37
CA GLY A 35 10.57 20.86 -9.62
C GLY A 35 10.35 19.43 -9.11
N LYS A 36 11.38 18.58 -9.10
CA LYS A 36 11.30 17.22 -8.53
C LYS A 36 11.02 17.25 -7.02
N CYS A 37 11.67 18.15 -6.29
CA CYS A 37 11.44 18.32 -4.85
C CYS A 37 10.04 18.90 -4.55
N ARG A 38 9.58 19.84 -5.39
CA ARG A 38 8.20 20.33 -5.32
C ARG A 38 7.18 19.22 -5.53
N MET A 39 7.38 18.38 -6.56
CA MET A 39 6.54 17.22 -6.81
C MET A 39 6.57 16.22 -5.66
N ARG A 40 7.74 15.97 -5.08
CA ARG A 40 7.89 15.08 -3.91
C ARG A 40 7.10 15.62 -2.71
N ALA A 41 7.23 16.91 -2.40
CA ALA A 41 6.47 17.56 -1.34
C ALA A 41 4.96 17.52 -1.60
N HIS A 42 4.54 17.81 -2.83
CA HIS A 42 3.14 17.71 -3.23
C HIS A 42 2.59 16.29 -3.08
N ARG A 43 3.35 15.26 -3.49
CA ARG A 43 2.96 13.86 -3.30
C ARG A 43 2.82 13.50 -1.83
N ARG A 44 3.76 13.93 -0.97
CA ARG A 44 3.66 13.72 0.49
C ARG A 44 2.41 14.38 1.08
N LYS A 45 2.08 15.61 0.64
CA LYS A 45 0.86 16.31 1.08
C LYS A 45 -0.44 15.63 0.63
N HIS A 46 -0.39 14.76 -0.38
CA HIS A 46 -1.56 14.05 -0.91
C HIS A 46 -1.49 12.54 -0.65
N GLN A 47 -0.50 12.08 0.13
CA GLN A 47 -0.51 10.71 0.60
C GLN A 47 -1.69 10.55 1.56
N PRO A 48 -2.44 9.44 1.44
CA PRO A 48 -3.48 9.12 2.41
C PRO A 48 -2.87 9.09 3.81
N GLY A 49 -3.56 9.71 4.76
CA GLY A 49 -3.15 9.70 6.16
C GLY A 49 -3.19 8.29 6.75
N PRO A 50 -2.56 8.08 7.92
CA PRO A 50 -2.49 6.77 8.57
C PRO A 50 -3.88 6.15 8.81
N ASP A 51 -4.89 6.95 9.19
CA ASP A 51 -6.26 6.43 9.40
C ASP A 51 -6.92 5.95 8.10
N ALA A 52 -6.69 6.66 6.99
CA ALA A 52 -7.19 6.24 5.68
C ALA A 52 -6.51 4.94 5.22
N LEU A 53 -5.19 4.84 5.42
CA LEU A 53 -4.44 3.61 5.14
C LEU A 53 -4.91 2.44 6.02
N ARG A 54 -5.22 2.66 7.31
CA ARG A 54 -5.76 1.63 8.21
C ARG A 54 -7.13 1.14 7.75
N ALA A 55 -8.04 2.07 7.44
CA ALA A 55 -9.36 1.73 6.95
C ALA A 55 -9.28 0.89 5.66
N GLU A 56 -8.36 1.24 4.76
CA GLU A 56 -8.12 0.48 3.54
C GLU A 56 -7.51 -0.90 3.79
N ALA A 57 -6.51 -1.01 4.68
CA ALA A 57 -5.94 -2.28 5.08
C ALA A 57 -6.99 -3.23 5.69
N LEU A 58 -7.84 -2.72 6.58
CA LEU A 58 -8.94 -3.49 7.19
C LEU A 58 -9.95 -3.97 6.15
N ALA A 59 -10.29 -3.14 5.15
CA ALA A 59 -11.17 -3.55 4.07
C ALA A 59 -10.57 -4.71 3.25
N ILE A 60 -9.26 -4.67 2.97
CA ILE A 60 -8.57 -5.77 2.27
C ILE A 60 -8.53 -7.04 3.12
N LEU A 61 -8.25 -6.94 4.42
CA LEU A 61 -8.26 -8.08 5.33
C LEU A 61 -9.65 -8.71 5.44
N ALA A 62 -10.72 -7.90 5.46
CA ALA A 62 -12.09 -8.37 5.46
C ALA A 62 -12.42 -9.16 4.17
N ASP A 63 -12.02 -8.64 3.01
CA ASP A 63 -12.18 -9.33 1.71
C ASP A 63 -11.47 -10.70 1.69
N LEU A 64 -10.27 -10.76 2.28
CA LEU A 64 -9.47 -11.99 2.38
C LEU A 64 -9.91 -12.91 3.54
N ARG A 65 -10.89 -12.49 4.35
CA ARG A 65 -11.35 -13.18 5.57
C ARG A 65 -10.23 -13.44 6.59
N LEU A 66 -9.34 -12.47 6.76
CA LEU A 66 -8.23 -12.49 7.73
C LEU A 66 -8.37 -11.39 8.81
N PRO A 67 -9.49 -11.33 9.55
CA PRO A 67 -9.73 -10.24 10.50
C PRO A 67 -8.79 -10.27 11.72
N ALA A 68 -8.19 -11.41 12.03
CA ALA A 68 -7.29 -11.59 13.18
C ALA A 68 -5.99 -10.77 13.08
N LEU A 69 -5.63 -10.29 11.89
CA LEU A 69 -4.44 -9.46 11.66
C LEU A 69 -4.72 -7.96 11.89
N GLY A 70 -5.95 -7.59 12.29
CA GLY A 70 -6.34 -6.19 12.49
C GLY A 70 -5.54 -5.48 13.59
N ASP A 71 -5.36 -6.13 14.74
CA ASP A 71 -4.64 -5.56 15.90
C ASP A 71 -3.15 -5.33 15.61
N GLU A 72 -2.58 -6.06 14.65
CA GLU A 72 -1.18 -5.89 14.23
C GLU A 72 -0.99 -4.61 13.40
N LEU A 73 -2.03 -4.15 12.69
CA LEU A 73 -1.98 -2.90 11.90
C LEU A 73 -1.84 -1.65 12.78
N ASP A 74 -2.35 -1.70 14.01
CA ASP A 74 -2.30 -0.56 14.93
C ASP A 74 -0.87 -0.28 15.43
N GLN A 75 0.00 -1.29 15.37
CA GLN A 75 1.40 -1.19 15.80
C GLN A 75 2.32 -0.69 14.68
N LEU A 76 1.83 -0.60 13.44
CA LEU A 76 2.64 -0.17 12.29
C LEU A 76 2.72 1.36 12.20
N ASP A 77 3.91 1.84 11.84
CA ASP A 77 4.08 3.23 11.42
C ASP A 77 3.43 3.47 10.04
N ALA A 78 3.22 4.74 9.68
CA ALA A 78 2.52 5.11 8.45
C ALA A 78 3.25 4.69 7.16
N GLU A 79 4.58 4.61 7.18
CA GLU A 79 5.37 4.21 6.01
C GLU A 79 5.23 2.70 5.78
N THR A 80 5.43 1.91 6.83
CA THR A 80 5.24 0.46 6.81
C THR A 80 3.81 0.10 6.45
N LEU A 81 2.82 0.77 7.04
CA LEU A 81 1.41 0.56 6.73
C LEU A 81 1.09 0.88 5.25
N SER A 82 1.63 1.96 4.70
CA SER A 82 1.45 2.31 3.29
C SER A 82 1.99 1.23 2.35
N GLU A 83 3.13 0.61 2.70
CA GLU A 83 3.72 -0.47 1.92
C GLU A 83 2.90 -1.76 2.01
N VAL A 84 2.42 -2.11 3.21
CA VAL A 84 1.53 -3.27 3.42
C VAL A 84 0.25 -3.15 2.59
N VAL A 85 -0.41 -1.99 2.61
CA VAL A 85 -1.63 -1.73 1.81
C VAL A 85 -1.34 -1.92 0.33
N ARG A 86 -0.22 -1.35 -0.17
CA ARG A 86 0.17 -1.47 -1.58
C ARG A 86 0.40 -2.94 -1.99
N GLN A 87 1.08 -3.72 -1.15
CA GLN A 87 1.31 -5.14 -1.41
C GLN A 87 0.01 -5.95 -1.38
N ALA A 88 -0.85 -5.68 -0.41
CA ALA A 88 -2.14 -6.34 -0.25
C ALA A 88 -3.07 -6.08 -1.44
N GLN A 89 -3.12 -4.84 -1.94
CA GLN A 89 -3.83 -4.50 -3.19
C GLN A 89 -3.29 -5.26 -4.40
N ALA A 90 -1.97 -5.36 -4.55
CA ALA A 90 -1.35 -6.09 -5.65
C ALA A 90 -1.68 -7.59 -5.59
N ALA A 91 -1.65 -8.19 -4.39
CA ALA A 91 -2.06 -9.58 -4.17
C ALA A 91 -3.53 -9.80 -4.51
N ARG A 92 -4.44 -8.91 -4.07
CA ARG A 92 -5.87 -8.96 -4.40
C ARG A 92 -6.11 -8.88 -5.92
N ALA A 93 -5.42 -7.99 -6.62
CA ALA A 93 -5.50 -7.90 -8.08
C ALA A 93 -4.93 -9.14 -8.79
N ALA A 94 -3.90 -9.78 -8.23
CA ALA A 94 -3.38 -11.04 -8.75
C ALA A 94 -4.39 -12.19 -8.57
N LEU A 95 -5.02 -12.30 -7.39
CA LEU A 95 -6.07 -13.29 -7.12
C LEU A 95 -7.29 -13.11 -8.02
N ALA A 96 -7.73 -11.88 -8.26
CA ALA A 96 -8.83 -11.60 -9.19
C ALA A 96 -8.51 -12.11 -10.61
N ARG A 97 -7.30 -11.85 -11.11
CA ARG A 97 -6.85 -12.36 -12.41
C ARG A 97 -6.76 -13.88 -12.46
N LEU A 98 -6.33 -14.53 -11.37
CA LEU A 98 -6.33 -15.99 -11.28
C LEU A 98 -7.76 -16.56 -11.31
N ALA A 99 -8.72 -15.90 -10.63
CA ALA A 99 -10.12 -16.32 -10.64
C ALA A 99 -10.77 -16.22 -12.03
N GLU A 100 -10.36 -15.27 -12.86
CA GLU A 100 -10.79 -15.18 -14.28
C GLU A 100 -10.21 -16.32 -15.14
N LEU A 101 -9.02 -16.81 -14.79
CA LEU A 101 -8.32 -17.86 -15.53
C LEU A 101 -8.72 -19.28 -15.10
N VAL A 102 -9.21 -19.45 -13.88
CA VAL A 102 -9.79 -20.71 -13.42
C VAL A 102 -11.24 -20.71 -13.90
N PRO A 103 -11.60 -21.43 -14.98
CA PRO A 103 -13.01 -21.68 -15.21
C PRO A 103 -13.55 -22.27 -13.92
N VAL A 104 -14.63 -21.68 -13.40
CA VAL A 104 -15.53 -22.36 -12.47
C VAL A 104 -16.05 -23.55 -13.24
N THR A 105 -15.24 -24.61 -13.33
CA THR A 105 -15.70 -25.89 -13.78
C THR A 105 -16.71 -26.27 -12.74
N SER A 106 -17.98 -26.15 -13.13
CA SER A 106 -19.05 -26.96 -12.58
C SER A 106 -18.43 -28.27 -12.15
N VAL A 107 -18.41 -28.53 -10.84
CA VAL A 107 -18.41 -29.90 -10.37
C VAL A 107 -19.67 -30.49 -10.99
N PRO A 108 -19.61 -31.36 -12.02
CA PRO A 108 -20.83 -32.03 -12.44
C PRO A 108 -21.34 -32.81 -11.22
N PRO A 109 -22.63 -32.72 -10.85
CA PRO A 109 -23.20 -33.55 -9.80
C PRO A 109 -23.36 -34.98 -10.33
N SER A 110 -22.25 -35.69 -10.49
CA SER A 110 -22.23 -37.13 -10.70
C SER A 110 -20.83 -37.65 -10.42
N TRP A 111 -20.45 -37.65 -9.14
CA TRP A 111 -19.56 -38.71 -8.71
C TRP A 111 -20.23 -40.04 -9.06
N PRO A 112 -19.51 -41.01 -9.64
CA PRO A 112 -20.08 -42.34 -9.81
C PRO A 112 -20.36 -42.90 -8.42
N SER A 113 -21.64 -42.95 -8.06
CA SER A 113 -22.13 -43.82 -7.01
C SER A 113 -21.65 -45.22 -7.38
N TRP A 114 -20.77 -45.79 -6.56
CA TRP A 114 -20.40 -47.19 -6.68
C TRP A 114 -21.64 -48.00 -6.31
N SER A 115 -22.49 -48.22 -7.31
CA SER A 115 -23.62 -49.15 -7.21
C SER A 115 -23.03 -50.51 -6.88
N HIS A 116 -23.25 -50.95 -5.64
CA HIS A 116 -22.98 -52.32 -5.22
C HIS A 116 -23.56 -53.29 -6.26
N PRO A 117 -22.82 -54.31 -6.71
CA PRO A 117 -23.40 -55.35 -7.54
C PRO A 117 -24.49 -56.07 -6.73
N PRO A 118 -25.65 -56.40 -7.33
CA PRO A 118 -26.66 -57.20 -6.63
C PRO A 118 -26.06 -58.57 -6.27
N PRO A 119 -26.42 -59.14 -5.11
CA PRO A 119 -25.98 -60.48 -4.75
C PRO A 119 -26.50 -61.47 -5.80
N SER A 120 -25.55 -62.14 -6.45
CA SER A 120 -25.80 -63.17 -7.44
C SER A 120 -26.35 -64.42 -6.73
N THR A 121 -27.68 -64.53 -6.66
CA THR A 121 -28.36 -65.78 -6.29
C THR A 121 -28.86 -66.46 -7.55
N SER A 122 -28.18 -67.54 -7.93
CA SER A 122 -28.67 -68.56 -8.87
C SER A 122 -28.28 -69.93 -8.31
N PRO A 123 -28.97 -70.99 -8.75
CA PRO A 123 -30.30 -71.46 -8.36
C PRO A 123 -30.28 -72.53 -7.26
#